data_AF-A0A847BHZ9-F1
#
_entry.id   AF-A0A847BHZ9-F1
#
_cell.length_a   1.000
_cell.length_b   1.000
_cell.length_c   1.000
_cell.angle_alpha   90.00
_cell.angle_beta   90.00
_cell.angle_gamma   90.00
#
_symmetry.space_group_name_H-M   'P 1'
#
loop_
_entity.id
_entity.type
_entity.pdbx_description
1 polymer ?
#
loop_
_entity_poly.entity_id
_entity_poly.type
_entity_poly.pdbx_seq_one_letter_code
_entity_poly.pdbx_strand_id
1 'polypeptide(L)'
;MEITKFDNFAICSDTVEASHGDFTVIVLLDRDPDITPDHADCYCDKTRQRWRDDKWFFGLLRAKVSVDVAGQTVVLDDCAASLGGVEVNITDTNSHLDEYAAKLAQEALTRGIQLVQAIKAAA
;
A
#
# COMPACT_ATOMS: atom_id res chain seq x y z
N MET A 1 -4.12 3.40 -14.75
CA MET A 1 -5.03 3.83 -13.67
C MET A 1 -4.33 4.94 -12.90
N GLU A 2 -5.04 5.98 -12.48
CA GLU A 2 -4.48 7.05 -11.65
C GLU A 2 -4.86 6.79 -10.19
N ILE A 3 -3.89 6.88 -9.29
CA ILE A 3 -4.06 6.67 -7.84
C ILE A 3 -3.87 8.01 -7.13
N THR A 4 -4.63 8.25 -6.06
CA THR A 4 -4.36 9.38 -5.18
C THR A 4 -2.98 9.25 -4.53
N LYS A 5 -2.46 10.35 -4.02
CA LYS A 5 -1.12 10.41 -3.44
C LYS A 5 -1.19 10.45 -1.93
N PHE A 6 -0.14 9.95 -1.28
CA PHE A 6 0.03 10.21 0.14
C PHE A 6 0.39 11.66 0.38
N ASP A 7 0.07 12.16 1.58
CA ASP A 7 0.56 13.44 2.02
C ASP A 7 2.09 13.42 2.19
N ASN A 8 2.71 14.60 2.14
CA ASN A 8 4.15 14.73 2.35
C ASN A 8 4.61 14.14 3.70
N PHE A 9 3.72 14.15 4.70
CA PHE A 9 3.91 13.46 5.96
C PHE A 9 2.83 12.39 6.10
N ALA A 10 3.24 11.13 5.99
CA ALA A 10 2.32 9.99 6.02
C ALA A 10 2.26 9.38 7.42
N ILE A 11 1.10 8.88 7.80
CA ILE A 11 0.84 8.21 9.08
C ILE A 11 0.22 6.83 8.87
N CYS A 12 0.29 5.99 9.89
CA CYS A 12 -0.38 4.70 9.86
C CYS A 12 -1.89 4.90 9.67
N SER A 13 -2.51 4.03 8.89
CA SER A 13 -3.91 4.09 8.45
C SER A 13 -4.20 5.07 7.31
N ASP A 14 -3.20 5.79 6.78
CA ASP A 14 -3.39 6.53 5.54
C ASP A 14 -3.72 5.58 4.40
N THR A 15 -4.61 6.03 3.53
CA THR A 15 -5.04 5.28 2.35
C THR A 15 -4.93 6.13 1.11
N VAL A 16 -4.50 5.50 0.03
CA VAL A 16 -4.65 6.03 -1.32
C VAL A 16 -5.54 5.11 -2.15
N GLU A 17 -6.30 5.70 -3.07
CA GLU A 17 -7.35 5.02 -3.80
C GLU A 17 -7.18 5.22 -5.30
N ALA A 18 -7.52 4.18 -6.05
CA ALA A 18 -7.60 4.21 -7.49
C ALA A 18 -8.86 3.47 -7.97
N SER A 19 -9.48 3.98 -9.02
CA SER A 19 -10.66 3.35 -9.64
C SER A 19 -10.40 3.00 -11.11
N HIS A 20 -10.92 1.86 -11.55
CA HIS A 20 -10.82 1.39 -12.94
C HIS A 20 -12.07 0.60 -13.35
N GLY A 21 -12.98 1.26 -14.08
CA GLY A 21 -14.30 0.67 -14.37
C GLY A 21 -15.05 0.44 -13.06
N ASP A 22 -15.58 -0.77 -12.89
CA ASP A 22 -16.29 -1.17 -11.66
C ASP A 22 -15.34 -1.57 -10.52
N PHE A 23 -14.01 -1.57 -10.75
CA PHE A 23 -13.03 -1.94 -9.73
C PHE A 23 -12.56 -0.72 -8.94
N THR A 24 -12.46 -0.89 -7.62
CA THR A 24 -11.81 0.04 -6.71
C THR A 24 -10.64 -0.65 -6.03
N VAL A 25 -9.50 0.01 -6.01
CA VAL A 25 -8.28 -0.45 -5.33
C VAL A 25 -7.91 0.55 -4.26
N ILE A 26 -7.70 0.06 -3.04
CA ILE A 26 -7.26 0.86 -1.90
C ILE A 26 -5.92 0.32 -1.43
N VAL A 27 -4.91 1.19 -1.36
CA VAL A 27 -3.62 0.87 -0.75
C VAL A 27 -3.57 1.52 0.63
N LEU A 28 -3.50 0.68 1.66
CA LEU A 28 -3.40 1.07 3.06
C LEU A 28 -1.94 1.08 3.50
N LEU A 29 -1.52 2.14 4.17
CA LEU A 29 -0.24 2.20 4.88
C LEU A 29 -0.42 1.78 6.33
N ASP A 30 0.32 0.77 6.76
CA ASP A 30 0.42 0.33 8.15
C ASP A 30 1.87 0.37 8.63
N ARG A 31 2.11 0.15 9.93
CA ARG A 31 3.46 -0.07 10.45
C ARG A 31 3.89 -1.50 10.16
N ASP A 32 5.12 -1.67 9.67
CA ASP A 32 5.75 -2.98 9.57
C ASP A 32 6.27 -3.37 10.98
N PRO A 33 5.70 -4.43 11.60
CA PRO A 33 6.10 -4.83 12.95
C PRO A 33 7.42 -5.61 12.98
N ASP A 34 7.86 -6.14 11.83
CA ASP A 34 8.94 -7.11 11.75
C ASP A 34 10.28 -6.46 11.39
N ILE A 35 10.28 -5.16 11.04
CA ILE A 35 11.47 -4.46 10.58
C ILE A 35 11.85 -3.29 11.50
N THR A 36 13.13 -3.28 11.87
CA THR A 36 13.77 -2.21 12.64
C THR A 36 15.05 -1.77 11.92
N PRO A 37 15.57 -0.56 12.22
CA PRO A 37 16.83 -0.09 11.64
C PRO A 37 18.04 -0.93 12.07
N ASP A 38 17.89 -1.82 13.05
CA ASP A 38 18.96 -2.69 13.52
C ASP A 38 19.11 -3.94 12.64
N HIS A 39 18.17 -4.19 11.71
CA HIS A 39 18.27 -5.25 10.71
C HIS A 39 19.19 -4.90 9.52
N ALA A 40 19.69 -3.66 9.44
CA ALA A 40 20.59 -3.22 8.38
C ALA A 40 21.70 -2.28 8.87
N ASP A 41 22.91 -2.46 8.34
CA ASP A 41 24.09 -1.67 8.72
C ASP A 41 24.16 -0.29 8.03
N CYS A 42 23.24 0.00 7.11
CA CYS A 42 23.25 1.24 6.31
C CYS A 42 22.76 2.49 7.06
N TYR A 43 22.08 2.34 8.20
CA TYR A 43 21.58 3.46 8.98
C TYR A 43 22.65 3.98 9.94
N CYS A 44 22.91 5.29 9.94
CA CYS A 44 23.79 5.89 10.95
C CYS A 44 23.05 6.11 12.28
N ASP A 45 23.79 6.33 13.37
CA ASP A 45 23.22 6.50 14.72
C ASP A 45 22.18 7.63 14.80
N LYS A 46 22.39 8.72 14.05
CA LYS A 46 21.42 9.82 13.98
C LYS A 46 20.09 9.37 13.37
N THR A 47 20.13 8.55 12.32
CA THR A 47 18.92 8.01 11.66
C THR A 47 18.21 7.01 12.56
N ARG A 48 18.96 6.12 13.23
CA ARG A 48 18.40 5.21 14.25
C ARG A 48 17.74 5.97 15.40
N GLN A 49 18.37 7.06 15.87
CA GLN A 49 17.77 7.87 16.93
C GLN A 49 16.47 8.54 16.46
N ARG A 50 16.41 9.07 15.24
CA ARG A 50 15.15 9.61 14.69
C ARG A 50 14.03 8.57 14.63
N TRP A 51 14.36 7.32 14.35
CA TRP A 51 13.38 6.22 14.39
C TRP A 51 12.86 5.96 15.80
N ARG A 52 13.78 5.91 16.79
CA ARG A 52 13.42 5.77 18.22
C ARG A 52 12.57 6.94 18.74
N ASP A 53 12.75 8.12 18.16
CA ASP A 53 11.95 9.32 18.46
C ASP A 53 10.61 9.35 17.68
N ASP A 54 10.22 8.26 17.00
CA ASP A 54 9.04 8.14 16.11
C ASP A 54 8.96 9.22 15.01
N LYS A 55 10.11 9.75 14.56
CA LYS A 55 10.17 10.75 13.47
C LYS A 55 10.06 10.12 12.08
N TRP A 56 10.23 8.81 11.97
CA TRP A 56 10.08 8.00 10.77
C TRP A 56 9.88 6.54 11.18
N PHE A 57 9.32 5.70 10.31
CA PHE A 57 9.04 4.29 10.63
C PHE A 57 9.17 3.40 9.39
N PHE A 58 9.22 2.08 9.58
CA PHE A 58 9.05 1.13 8.49
C PHE A 58 7.56 0.84 8.31
N GLY A 59 7.07 1.03 7.09
CA GLY A 59 5.69 0.84 6.70
C GLY A 59 5.48 -0.46 5.92
N LEU A 60 4.26 -0.95 6.04
CA LEU A 60 3.70 -2.06 5.27
C LEU A 60 2.55 -1.52 4.42
N LEU A 61 2.73 -1.50 3.10
CA LEU A 61 1.68 -1.16 2.16
C LEU A 61 0.88 -2.41 1.81
N ARG A 62 -0.45 -2.34 1.90
CA ARG A 62 -1.37 -3.44 1.56
C ARG A 62 -2.43 -2.96 0.59
N ALA A 63 -2.53 -3.61 -0.57
CA ALA A 63 -3.52 -3.31 -1.58
C ALA A 63 -4.71 -4.26 -1.48
N LYS A 64 -5.89 -3.68 -1.30
CA LYS A 64 -7.20 -4.33 -1.36
C LYS A 64 -7.85 -4.03 -2.70
N VAL A 65 -8.54 -5.01 -3.28
CA VAL A 65 -9.34 -4.82 -4.50
C VAL A 65 -10.79 -5.22 -4.27
N SER A 66 -11.69 -4.34 -4.68
CA SER A 66 -13.14 -4.52 -4.63
C SER A 66 -13.75 -4.25 -6.01
N VAL A 67 -14.96 -4.74 -6.23
CA VAL A 67 -15.74 -4.49 -7.45
C VAL A 67 -17.16 -4.10 -7.09
N ASP A 68 -17.74 -3.13 -7.80
CA ASP A 68 -19.17 -2.82 -7.73
C ASP A 68 -19.97 -3.81 -8.58
N VAL A 69 -20.98 -4.43 -7.96
CA VAL A 69 -21.93 -5.31 -8.66
C VAL A 69 -23.32 -4.85 -8.32
N ALA A 70 -24.00 -4.24 -9.29
CA ALA A 70 -25.36 -3.72 -9.15
C ALA A 70 -25.52 -2.74 -7.96
N GLY A 71 -24.54 -1.87 -7.75
CA GLY A 71 -24.54 -0.89 -6.65
C GLY A 71 -24.15 -1.46 -5.29
N GLN A 72 -23.63 -2.69 -5.26
CA GLN A 72 -23.07 -3.30 -4.06
C GLN A 72 -21.58 -3.52 -4.23
N THR A 73 -20.78 -2.95 -3.32
CA THR A 73 -19.34 -3.19 -3.27
C THR A 73 -19.05 -4.58 -2.72
N VAL A 74 -18.35 -5.39 -3.51
CA VAL A 74 -17.88 -6.72 -3.13
C VAL A 74 -16.36 -6.71 -3.04
N VAL A 75 -15.82 -7.07 -1.87
CA VAL A 75 -14.38 -7.26 -1.70
C VAL A 75 -13.98 -8.56 -2.41
N LEU A 76 -13.07 -8.46 -3.37
CA LEU A 76 -12.56 -9.62 -4.11
C LEU A 76 -11.36 -10.24 -3.39
N ASP A 77 -10.44 -9.39 -2.92
CA ASP A 77 -9.25 -9.80 -2.18
C ASP A 77 -8.83 -8.65 -1.27
N ASP A 78 -8.77 -8.91 0.04
CA ASP A 78 -8.46 -7.92 1.07
C ASP A 78 -6.95 -7.65 1.20
N CYS A 79 -6.11 -8.49 0.56
CA CYS A 79 -4.66 -8.34 0.53
C CYS A 79 -4.11 -8.88 -0.80
N ALA A 80 -4.55 -8.29 -1.91
CA ALA A 80 -4.20 -8.71 -3.26
C ALA A 80 -2.72 -8.52 -3.60
N ALA A 81 -2.07 -7.53 -2.98
CA ALA A 81 -0.63 -7.27 -3.08
C ALA A 81 -0.15 -6.55 -1.82
N SER A 82 1.12 -6.75 -1.43
CA SER A 82 1.70 -6.06 -0.26
C SER A 82 3.20 -5.86 -0.38
N LEU A 83 3.71 -4.79 0.24
CA LEU A 83 5.14 -4.49 0.34
C LEU A 83 5.50 -4.02 1.75
N GLY A 84 6.33 -4.78 2.45
CA GLY A 84 6.90 -4.44 3.76
C GLY A 84 8.28 -3.77 3.66
N GLY A 85 8.78 -3.27 4.79
CA GLY A 85 10.10 -2.65 4.90
C GLY A 85 10.24 -1.31 4.19
N VAL A 86 9.14 -0.61 3.95
CA VAL A 86 9.15 0.67 3.25
C VAL A 86 9.50 1.77 4.24
N GLU A 87 10.53 2.57 3.97
CA GLU A 87 10.90 3.67 4.86
C GLU A 87 9.91 4.82 4.72
N VAL A 88 9.22 5.22 5.78
CA VAL A 88 8.20 6.30 5.76
C VAL A 88 8.71 7.50 6.55
N ASN A 89 8.65 8.71 5.98
CA ASN A 89 9.11 9.98 6.59
C ASN A 89 10.61 10.02 6.93
N ILE A 90 11.43 9.12 6.37
CA ILE A 90 12.88 9.10 6.63
C ILE A 90 13.58 10.33 6.03
N THR A 91 13.14 10.75 4.85
CA THR A 91 13.50 11.98 4.13
C THR A 91 12.37 13.02 4.23
N ASP A 92 12.57 14.19 3.61
CA ASP A 92 11.58 15.28 3.60
C ASP A 92 10.36 15.01 2.71
N THR A 93 10.42 13.97 1.85
CA THR A 93 9.35 13.63 0.90
C THR A 93 9.10 12.14 0.83
N ASN A 94 7.83 11.76 0.67
CA ASN A 94 7.39 10.37 0.53
C ASN A 94 7.06 9.96 -0.91
N SER A 95 7.71 10.54 -1.92
CA SER A 95 7.40 10.27 -3.33
C SER A 95 7.53 8.79 -3.73
N HIS A 96 8.40 8.03 -3.06
CA HIS A 96 8.52 6.59 -3.26
C HIS A 96 7.28 5.83 -2.77
N LEU A 97 6.52 6.34 -1.80
CA LEU A 97 5.27 5.72 -1.38
C LEU A 97 4.24 5.76 -2.51
N ASP A 98 4.15 6.86 -3.25
CA ASP A 98 3.26 6.98 -4.41
C ASP A 98 3.67 5.99 -5.51
N GLU A 99 4.97 5.85 -5.78
CA GLU A 99 5.48 4.89 -6.75
C GLU A 99 5.17 3.44 -6.36
N TYR A 100 5.34 3.08 -5.09
CA TYR A 100 5.01 1.75 -4.59
C TYR A 100 3.51 1.50 -4.57
N ALA A 101 2.70 2.48 -4.15
CA ALA A 101 1.25 2.36 -4.17
C ALA A 101 0.70 2.19 -5.59
N ALA A 102 1.23 2.93 -6.56
CA ALA A 102 0.84 2.77 -7.97
C ALA A 102 1.15 1.36 -8.50
N LYS A 103 2.32 0.81 -8.16
CA LYS A 103 2.70 -0.57 -8.54
C LYS A 103 1.78 -1.60 -7.89
N LEU A 104 1.59 -1.53 -6.57
CA LEU A 104 0.71 -2.43 -5.82
C LEU A 104 -0.73 -2.34 -6.30
N ALA A 105 -1.21 -1.14 -6.62
CA ALA A 105 -2.57 -0.96 -7.12
C ALA A 105 -2.78 -1.60 -8.50
N GLN A 106 -1.76 -1.55 -9.36
CA GLN A 106 -1.79 -2.23 -10.66
C GLN A 106 -1.80 -3.76 -10.50
N GLU A 107 -0.99 -4.30 -9.57
CA GLU A 107 -0.98 -5.73 -9.26
C GLU A 107 -2.33 -6.20 -8.69
N ALA A 108 -2.89 -5.44 -7.73
CA ALA A 108 -4.18 -5.71 -7.13
C ALA A 108 -5.33 -5.65 -8.16
N LEU A 109 -5.31 -4.68 -9.06
CA LEU A 109 -6.28 -4.61 -10.16
C LEU A 109 -6.19 -5.84 -11.07
N THR A 110 -4.98 -6.24 -11.48
CA THR A 110 -4.78 -7.44 -12.30
C THR A 110 -5.31 -8.69 -11.61
N ARG A 111 -5.04 -8.83 -10.30
CA ARG A 111 -5.60 -9.92 -9.47
C ARG A 111 -7.12 -9.89 -9.43
N GLY A 112 -7.73 -8.72 -9.21
CA GLY A 112 -9.18 -8.56 -9.19
C GLY A 112 -9.85 -8.95 -10.52
N ILE A 113 -9.28 -8.52 -11.65
CA ILE A 113 -9.76 -8.89 -12.99
C ILE A 113 -9.71 -10.41 -13.19
N GLN A 114 -8.60 -11.05 -12.82
CA GLN A 114 -8.44 -12.51 -12.92
C GLN A 114 -9.47 -13.26 -12.07
N LEU A 115 -9.74 -12.81 -10.84
CA LEU A 115 -10.75 -13.40 -9.97
C LEU A 115 -12.15 -13.33 -10.59
N VAL A 116 -12.55 -12.16 -11.10
CA VAL A 116 -13.85 -11.99 -11.77
C VAL A 116 -13.97 -12.89 -13.00
N GLN A 117 -12.90 -13.01 -13.81
CA GLN A 117 -12.88 -13.90 -14.97
C GLN A 117 -13.03 -15.37 -14.57
N ALA A 118 -12.33 -15.80 -13.52
CA ALA A 118 -12.43 -17.17 -13.01
C ALA A 118 -13.83 -17.49 -12.48
N ILE A 119 -14.47 -16.55 -11.76
CA ILE A 119 -15.85 -16.70 -11.28
C ILE A 119 -16.81 -16.85 -12.46
N LYS A 120 -16.68 -16.01 -13.49
CA LYS A 120 -17.52 -16.09 -14.71
C LYS A 120 -17.35 -17.40 -15.47
N ALA A 121 -16.15 -17.97 -15.47
CA ALA A 121 -15.88 -19.24 -16.15
C ALA A 121 -16.39 -20.46 -15.36
N ALA A 122 -16.64 -20.31 -14.07
CA ALA A 122 -17.15 -21.36 -13.19
C ALA A 122 -18.70 -21.40 -13.11
N ALA A 123 -19.38 -20.38 -13.63
CA ALA A 123 -20.83 -20.25 -13.69
C ALA A 123 -21.39 -20.81 -15.01
#